data_AF-A0A3C0UG41-F1
#
_entry.id   AF-A0A3C0UG41-F1
#
_cell.length_a   1.000
_cell.length_b   1.000
_cell.length_c   1.000
_cell.angle_alpha   90.00
_cell.angle_beta   90.00
_cell.angle_gamma   90.00
#
_symmetry.space_group_name_H-M   'P 1'
#
loop_
_entity.id
_entity.type
_entity.pdbx_description
1 polymer ?
#
loop_
_entity_poly.entity_id
_entity_poly.type
_entity_poly.pdbx_seq_one_letter_code
_entity_poly.pdbx_strand_id
1 'polypeptide(L)' 'MQIRESRQLPALTANDVKIKVSCGGICGSDLRVYKGTISYAQYPLRPGHEVIGTVVG' A
#
# COMPACT_ATOMS: atom_id res chain seq x y z
N MET A 1 0.89 6.04 -16.45
CA MET A 1 1.30 5.31 -15.23
C MET A 1 1.55 3.87 -15.63
N GLN A 2 2.76 3.34 -15.43
CA GLN A 2 3.06 1.94 -15.70
C GLN A 2 2.92 1.16 -14.39
N ILE A 3 2.25 0.01 -14.43
CA ILE A 3 2.27 -0.94 -13.31
C ILE A 3 3.72 -1.42 -13.17
N ARG A 4 4.22 -1.40 -11.94
CA ARG A 4 5.56 -1.85 -11.59
C ARG A 4 5.45 -2.97 -10.59
N GLU A 5 6.34 -3.94 -10.72
CA GLU A 5 6.51 -4.97 -9.70
C GLU A 5 6.93 -4.36 -8.37
N SER A 6 6.41 -4.91 -7.28
CA SER A 6 6.79 -4.47 -5.95
C SER A 6 8.21 -4.95 -5.63
N ARG A 7 9.06 -4.05 -5.11
CA ARG A 7 10.38 -4.45 -4.60
C ARG A 7 10.21 -5.39 -3.40
N GLN A 8 11.18 -6.27 -3.20
CA GLN A 8 11.29 -7.11 -2.01
C GLN A 8 11.14 -6.26 -0.72
N LEU A 9 10.32 -6.76 0.20
CA LEU A 9 10.10 -6.11 1.49
C LEU A 9 11.38 -6.14 2.33
N PRO A 10 11.62 -5.11 3.17
CA PRO A 10 12.73 -5.13 4.11
C PRO A 10 12.56 -6.29 5.13
N ALA A 11 13.66 -6.63 5.81
CA ALA A 11 13.60 -7.56 6.93
C ALA A 11 12.71 -6.98 8.05
N LEU A 12 11.91 -7.84 8.67
CA LEU A 12 11.05 -7.46 9.79
C LEU A 12 11.90 -7.16 11.03
N THR A 13 11.50 -6.15 11.79
CA THR A 13 12.01 -5.85 13.13
C THR A 13 11.09 -6.45 14.20
N ALA A 14 11.50 -6.40 15.47
CA ALA A 14 10.80 -7.08 16.56
C ALA A 14 9.33 -6.66 16.77
N ASN A 15 8.92 -5.48 16.26
CA ASN A 15 7.57 -4.94 16.42
C ASN A 15 6.79 -4.87 15.09
N ASP A 16 7.32 -5.44 14.02
CA ASP A 16 6.62 -5.48 12.75
C ASP A 16 5.64 -6.66 12.69
N VAL A 17 4.59 -6.51 11.89
CA VAL A 17 3.66 -7.58 11.54
C VAL A 17 3.63 -7.71 10.02
N LYS A 18 3.81 -8.94 9.54
CA LYS A 18 3.69 -9.30 8.13
C LYS A 18 2.30 -9.84 7.85
N ILE A 19 1.59 -9.14 6.96
CA ILE A 19 0.24 -9.53 6.53
C ILE A 19 0.31 -10.01 5.09
N LYS A 20 -0.20 -11.22 4.83
CA LYS A 20 -0.53 -11.67 3.48
C LYS A 20 -1.90 -11.10 3.10
N VAL A 21 -1.90 -10.04 2.29
CA VAL A 21 -3.12 -9.37 1.82
C VAL A 21 -3.95 -10.33 0.95
N SER A 22 -5.24 -10.45 1.25
CA SER A 22 -6.21 -11.22 0.45
C SER A 22 -7.06 -10.31 -0.43
N CYS A 23 -7.44 -9.13 0.07
CA CYS A 23 -8.15 -8.11 -0.70
C CYS A 23 -7.86 -6.70 -0.16
N GLY A 24 -8.16 -5.70 -0.97
CA GLY A 24 -8.13 -4.29 -0.58
C GLY A 24 -9.31 -3.53 -1.17
N GLY A 25 -9.81 -2.55 -0.41
CA GLY A 25 -10.81 -1.58 -0.85
C GLY A 25 -10.19 -0.49 -1.72
N ILE A 26 -11.05 0.22 -2.46
CA ILE A 26 -10.68 1.42 -3.20
C ILE A 26 -11.54 2.56 -2.67
N CYS A 27 -10.89 3.54 -2.07
CA CYS A 27 -11.52 4.74 -1.55
C CYS A 27 -11.40 5.90 -2.55
N GLY A 28 -12.25 6.93 -2.41
CA GLY A 28 -12.14 8.15 -3.20
C GLY A 28 -10.81 8.88 -3.01
N SER A 29 -10.16 8.74 -1.86
CA SER A 29 -8.82 9.28 -1.59
C SER A 29 -7.73 8.59 -2.44
N ASP A 30 -7.84 7.29 -2.71
CA ASP A 30 -6.92 6.57 -3.59
C ASP A 30 -6.98 7.13 -5.02
N LEU A 31 -8.17 7.52 -5.48
CA LEU A 31 -8.35 8.18 -6.78
C LEU A 31 -7.69 9.57 -6.81
N ARG A 32 -7.71 10.30 -5.69
CA ARG A 32 -7.03 11.59 -5.58
C ARG A 32 -5.51 11.43 -5.55
N VAL A 33 -4.98 10.38 -4.90
CA VAL A 33 -3.58 9.98 -5.02
C VAL A 33 -3.24 9.66 -6.47
N TYR A 34 -4.04 8.82 -7.13
CA TYR A 34 -3.83 8.47 -8.53
C TYR A 34 -3.79 9.71 -9.46
N LYS A 35 -4.66 10.69 -9.21
CA LYS A 35 -4.72 11.95 -9.95
C LYS A 35 -3.67 12.99 -9.54
N GLY A 36 -2.86 12.74 -8.51
CA GLY A 36 -1.87 13.70 -8.03
C GLY A 36 -2.46 14.91 -7.28
N THR A 37 -3.69 14.81 -6.74
CA THR A 37 -4.43 15.94 -6.13
C THR A 37 -4.50 15.89 -4.60
N ILE A 38 -3.75 14.97 -3.97
CA ILE A 38 -3.52 14.97 -2.51
C ILE A 38 -2.22 15.72 -2.22
N SER A 39 -2.31 16.80 -1.45
CA SER A 39 -1.18 17.70 -1.16
C SER A 39 -0.07 17.07 -0.31
N TYR A 40 -0.40 16.07 0.50
CA TYR A 40 0.54 15.38 1.38
C TYR A 40 1.08 14.06 0.81
N ALA A 41 0.76 13.73 -0.45
CA ALA A 41 1.24 12.51 -1.09
C ALA A 41 2.69 12.70 -1.57
N GLN A 42 3.59 11.82 -1.13
CA GLN A 42 4.99 11.80 -1.57
C GLN A 42 5.22 10.66 -2.56
N TYR A 43 5.55 10.98 -3.80
CA TYR A 43 5.75 9.98 -4.87
C TYR A 43 7.22 9.57 -5.01
N PRO A 44 7.50 8.31 -5.40
CA PRO A 44 6.56 7.24 -5.73
C PRO A 44 5.93 6.61 -4.48
N LEU A 45 4.64 6.28 -4.54
CA LEU A 45 3.93 5.61 -3.44
C LEU A 45 2.99 4.51 -3.96
N ARG A 46 2.57 3.63 -3.05
CA ARG A 46 1.57 2.57 -3.28
C ARG A 46 0.25 2.99 -2.62
N PRO A 47 -0.81 3.31 -3.39
CA PRO A 47 -2.13 3.60 -2.83
C PRO A 47 -2.77 2.34 -2.24
N GLY A 48 -3.85 2.51 -1.48
CA GLY A 48 -4.50 1.44 -0.73
C GLY A 48 -4.23 1.56 0.77
N HIS A 49 -5.29 1.86 1.52
CA HIS A 49 -5.28 1.97 2.98
C HIS A 49 -6.44 1.20 3.63
N GLU A 50 -7.12 0.38 2.84
CA GLU A 50 -8.22 -0.49 3.25
C GLU A 50 -7.85 -1.90 2.82
N VAL A 51 -7.37 -2.75 3.73
CA VAL A 51 -6.92 -4.11 3.40
C VAL A 51 -7.42 -5.14 4.40
N ILE A 52 -7.66 -6.35 3.90
CA ILE A 52 -7.90 -7.56 4.69
C ILE A 52 -6.83 -8.58 4.32
N GLY A 53 -6.38 -9.36 5.29
CA GLY A 53 -5.39 -10.40 5.08
C GLY A 53 -5.19 -11.27 6.30
N THR A 54 -4.21 -12.17 6.20
CA THR A 54 -3.82 -13.08 7.29
C THR A 54 -2.45 -12.68 7.82
N VAL A 55 -2.29 -12.67 9.14
CA VAL A 55 -0.98 -12.48 9.77
C VAL A 55 -0.12 -13.72 9.51
N VAL A 56 1.11 -13.52 9.04
CA VAL A 56 2.04 -14.59 8.65
C VAL A 56 3.44 -14.43 9.25
N GLY A 57 3.60 -13.51 10.20
CA GLY A 57 4.84 -13.24 10.92
C GLY A 57 4.93 -11.80 11.37
#